data_AF-A0A9D1A6S6-F1
#
_entry.id   AF-A0A9D1A6S6-F1
#
_cell.length_a   1.000
_cell.length_b   1.000
_cell.length_c   1.000
_cell.angle_alpha   90.00
_cell.angle_beta   90.00
_cell.angle_gamma   90.00
#
_symmetry.space_group_name_H-M   'P 1'
#
loop_
_entity.id
_entity.type
_entity.pdbx_description
1 polymer ?
#
loop_
_entity_poly.entity_id
_entity_poly.type
_entity_poly.pdbx_seq_one_letter_code
_entity_poly.pdbx_strand_id
1 'polypeptide(L)' 'ARQLQKRDYREFDLLIGMDRANLRNMARICGGDPEGKMHLLLDFTDRPGEVADPWYTGDFDATWRDVEEGCRGLLEKIRK' A
#
# COMPACT_ATOMS: atom_id res chain seq x y z
N ALA A 1 0.35 -16.71 0.20
CA ALA A 1 0.81 -15.55 -0.59
C ALA A 1 0.54 -15.79 -2.06
N ARG A 2 0.11 -14.76 -2.81
CA ARG A 2 -0.03 -14.80 -4.28
C ARG A 2 0.78 -13.66 -4.89
N GLN A 3 1.34 -13.86 -6.07
CA GLN A 3 2.07 -12.80 -6.77
C GLN A 3 1.10 -11.85 -7.48
N LEU A 4 1.41 -10.55 -7.47
CA LEU A 4 0.71 -9.54 -8.27
C LEU A 4 0.90 -9.84 -9.77
N GLN A 5 -0.18 -9.73 -10.51
CA GLN A 5 -0.22 -9.88 -11.96
C GLN A 5 -0.76 -8.62 -12.61
N LYS A 6 -0.39 -8.39 -13.87
CA LYS A 6 -0.87 -7.23 -14.64
C LYS A 6 -2.41 -7.12 -14.70
N ARG A 7 -3.13 -8.26 -14.65
CA ARG A 7 -4.60 -8.28 -14.64
C ARG A 7 -5.20 -7.65 -13.38
N ASP A 8 -4.50 -7.74 -12.24
CA ASP A 8 -4.97 -7.18 -10.97
C ASP A 8 -5.16 -5.66 -11.09
N TYR A 9 -4.35 -4.97 -11.90
CA TYR A 9 -4.51 -3.53 -12.13
C TYR A 9 -5.89 -3.13 -12.68
N ARG A 10 -6.50 -4.01 -13.49
CA ARG A 10 -7.83 -3.77 -14.05
C ARG A 10 -8.94 -4.23 -13.13
N GLU A 11 -8.65 -5.15 -12.23
CA GLU A 11 -9.63 -5.81 -11.36
C GLU A 11 -9.88 -5.03 -10.07
N PHE A 12 -8.85 -4.33 -9.57
CA PHE A 12 -8.93 -3.57 -8.32
C PHE A 12 -9.00 -2.07 -8.57
N ASP A 13 -9.82 -1.38 -7.78
CA ASP A 13 -9.94 0.08 -7.81
C ASP A 13 -8.76 0.80 -7.13
N LEU A 14 -8.11 0.13 -6.18
CA LEU A 14 -6.96 0.64 -5.44
C LEU A 14 -5.90 -0.46 -5.27
N LEU A 15 -4.64 -0.08 -5.45
CA LEU A 15 -3.47 -0.94 -5.25
C LEU A 15 -2.59 -0.32 -4.16
N ILE A 16 -2.60 -0.93 -2.98
CA ILE A 16 -1.95 -0.37 -1.81
C ILE A 16 -0.59 -1.06 -1.58
N GLY A 17 0.50 -0.28 -1.65
CA GLY A 17 1.85 -0.70 -1.32
C GLY A 17 2.21 -0.38 0.13
N MET A 18 3.02 -1.23 0.77
CA MET A 18 3.50 -0.97 2.14
C MET A 18 4.70 -0.03 2.15
N ASP A 19 5.51 -0.05 1.10
CA ASP A 19 6.73 0.75 0.95
C ASP A 19 6.91 1.23 -0.50
N ARG A 20 7.91 2.07 -0.75
CA ARG A 20 8.20 2.58 -2.11
C ARG A 20 8.75 1.50 -3.02
N ALA A 21 9.36 0.44 -2.50
CA ALA A 21 9.81 -0.68 -3.32
C ALA A 21 8.62 -1.47 -3.89
N ASN A 22 7.55 -1.64 -3.11
CA ASN A 22 6.28 -2.20 -3.52
C ASN A 22 5.72 -1.36 -4.67
N LEU A 23 5.56 -0.04 -4.50
CA LEU A 23 5.07 0.84 -5.55
C LEU A 23 5.89 0.74 -6.85
N ARG A 24 7.23 0.77 -6.75
CA ARG A 24 8.09 0.61 -7.93
C ARG A 24 7.89 -0.75 -8.63
N ASN A 25 7.74 -1.82 -7.86
CA ASN A 25 7.55 -3.16 -8.40
C ASN A 25 6.15 -3.32 -9.01
N MET A 26 5.11 -2.79 -8.36
CA MET A 26 3.75 -2.76 -8.89
C MET A 26 3.69 -1.99 -10.21
N ALA A 27 4.27 -0.80 -10.27
CA ALA A 27 4.36 -0.01 -11.50
C ALA A 27 5.08 -0.79 -12.62
N ARG A 28 6.17 -1.50 -12.32
CA ARG A 28 6.86 -2.36 -13.30
C ARG A 28 5.99 -3.51 -13.81
N ILE A 29 5.24 -4.18 -12.92
CA ILE A 29 4.40 -5.33 -13.27
C ILE A 29 3.15 -4.90 -14.05
N CYS A 30 2.50 -3.83 -13.62
CA CYS A 30 1.26 -3.34 -14.20
C CYS A 30 1.47 -2.51 -15.47
N GLY A 31 2.68 -1.97 -15.67
CA GLY A 31 3.02 -1.10 -16.81
C GLY A 31 2.75 0.37 -16.55
N GLY A 32 2.95 0.82 -15.30
CA GLY A 32 2.69 2.16 -14.82
C GLY A 32 1.41 2.26 -13.98
N ASP A 33 1.00 3.49 -13.70
CA ASP A 33 -0.23 3.82 -12.98
C ASP A 33 -1.03 4.92 -13.70
N PRO A 34 -1.58 4.64 -14.89
CA PRO A 34 -2.32 5.63 -15.68
C PRO A 34 -3.61 6.12 -15.01
N GLU A 35 -4.24 5.29 -14.16
CA GLU A 35 -5.48 5.62 -13.46
C GLU A 35 -5.24 6.22 -12.07
N GLY A 36 -3.98 6.36 -11.63
CA GLY A 36 -3.64 6.93 -10.34
C GLY A 36 -4.17 6.14 -9.15
N LYS A 37 -4.14 4.81 -9.22
CA LYS A 37 -4.71 3.87 -8.22
C LYS A 37 -3.66 3.32 -7.25
N MET A 38 -2.37 3.56 -7.49
CA MET A 38 -1.29 3.04 -6.65
C MET A 38 -0.91 4.03 -5.55
N HIS A 39 -1.05 3.62 -4.29
CA HIS A 39 -0.78 4.48 -3.13
C HIS A 39 -0.03 3.73 -2.04
N LEU A 40 0.70 4.44 -1.17
CA LEU A 40 1.16 3.86 0.08
C LEU A 40 0.00 3.78 1.07
N LEU A 41 0.02 2.77 1.95
CA LEU A 41 -1.02 2.63 2.97
C LEU A 41 -1.10 3.85 3.89
N LEU A 42 0.05 4.43 4.25
CA LEU A 42 0.11 5.59 5.14
C LEU A 42 -0.19 6.92 4.42
N ASP A 43 -0.32 6.95 3.09
CA ASP A 43 -0.77 8.16 2.36
C ASP A 43 -2.19 8.58 2.75
N PHE A 44 -2.97 7.67 3.37
CA PHE A 44 -4.32 7.92 3.87
C PHE A 44 -4.34 8.39 5.33
N THR A 45 -3.19 8.72 5.92
CA THR A 45 -3.03 9.18 7.31
C THR A 45 -2.43 10.58 7.34
N ASP A 46 -2.35 11.19 8.53
CA ASP A 46 -1.65 12.47 8.73
C ASP A 46 -0.11 12.32 8.69
N ARG A 47 0.40 11.09 8.59
CA ARG A 47 1.82 10.76 8.52
C ARG A 47 2.12 9.93 7.25
N PRO A 48 2.18 10.56 6.08
CA PRO A 48 2.51 9.86 4.84
C PRO A 48 3.92 9.27 4.92
N GLY A 49 4.07 8.02 4.47
CA GLY A 49 5.32 7.30 4.63
C GLY A 49 5.24 5.81 4.28
N GLU A 50 6.31 5.10 4.61
CA GLU A 50 6.41 3.66 4.45
C GLU A 50 6.04 2.99 5.77
N VAL A 51 5.38 1.82 5.69
CA VAL A 51 5.12 0.95 6.83
C VAL A 51 6.46 0.36 7.30
N ALA A 52 6.69 0.33 8.61
CA ALA A 52 7.85 -0.34 9.17
C ALA A 52 7.84 -1.83 8.79
N ASP A 53 8.90 -2.32 8.15
CA ASP A 53 8.99 -3.72 7.76
C ASP A 53 9.50 -4.57 8.95
N PRO A 54 8.71 -5.54 9.45
CA PRO A 54 9.09 -6.35 10.60
C PRO A 54 10.23 -7.32 10.27
N TRP A 55 10.48 -7.63 9.00
CA TRP A 55 11.54 -8.55 8.59
C TRP A 55 12.94 -7.95 8.74
N TYR A 56 13.05 -6.61 8.67
CA TYR A 56 14.32 -5.91 8.88
C TYR A 56 14.50 -5.40 10.30
N THR A 57 13.40 -5.05 10.98
CA THR A 57 13.42 -4.43 12.31
C THR A 57 13.24 -5.44 13.44
N GLY A 58 12.54 -6.54 13.20
CA GLY A 58 12.03 -7.43 14.24
C GLY A 58 10.87 -6.85 15.06
N ASP A 59 10.41 -5.63 14.74
CA ASP A 59 9.37 -4.91 15.47
C ASP A 59 8.00 -5.04 14.76
N PHE A 60 7.26 -6.07 15.15
CA PHE A 60 5.91 -6.29 14.66
C PHE A 60 4.89 -5.30 15.24
N ASP A 61 5.16 -4.69 16.40
CA ASP A 61 4.26 -3.72 17.02
C ASP A 61 4.29 -2.38 16.27
N ALA A 62 5.46 -1.95 15.80
CA ALA A 62 5.58 -0.82 14.89
C ALA A 62 4.80 -1.06 13.59
N THR A 63 5.01 -2.22 12.96
CA THR A 63 4.30 -2.62 11.75
C THR A 63 2.78 -2.63 11.96
N TRP A 64 2.31 -3.22 13.07
CA TRP A 64 0.89 -3.31 13.39
C TRP A 64 0.25 -1.92 13.54
N ARG A 65 0.91 -1.01 14.26
CA ARG A 65 0.42 0.37 14.44
C ARG A 65 0.28 1.10 13.11
N ASP A 66 1.30 1.00 12.25
CA ASP A 66 1.27 1.61 10.91
C ASP A 66 0.12 1.04 10.06
N VAL A 67 -0.04 -0.29 10.05
CA VAL A 67 -1.10 -0.95 9.27
C VAL A 67 -2.49 -0.61 9.80
N GLU A 68 -2.68 -0.59 11.12
CA GLU A 68 -3.96 -0.22 11.74
C GLU A 68 -4.34 1.22 11.41
N GLU A 69 -3.41 2.17 11.60
CA GLU A 69 -3.60 3.59 11.31
C GLU A 69 -3.98 3.81 9.84
N GLY A 70 -3.20 3.23 8.92
CA GLY A 70 -3.45 3.36 7.50
C GLY A 70 -4.75 2.69 7.03
N CYS A 71 -5.12 1.53 7.59
CA CYS A 71 -6.40 0.89 7.28
C CYS A 71 -7.59 1.74 7.71
N ARG A 72 -7.52 2.39 8.88
CA ARG A 72 -8.57 3.30 9.36
C ARG A 72 -8.70 4.52 8.45
N GLY A 73 -7.58 5.18 8.13
CA GLY A 73 -7.56 6.32 7.21
C GLY A 73 -8.09 5.98 5.81
N LEU A 74 -7.68 4.83 5.26
CA LEU A 74 -8.17 4.34 3.97
C LEU A 74 -9.69 4.08 4.00
N LEU A 75 -10.20 3.44 5.06
CA LEU A 75 -11.64 3.17 5.19
C LEU A 75 -12.45 4.47 5.25
N GLU A 76 -11.97 5.48 5.96
CA GLU A 76 -12.61 6.81 6.01
C GLU A 76 -12.60 7.49 4.63
N LYS A 77 -11.52 7.32 3.86
CA LYS A 77 -11.43 7.85 2.50
C LYS A 77 -12.43 7.18 1.55
N ILE A 78 -12.64 5.87 1.67
CA ILE A 78 -13.56 5.10 0.82
C ILE A 78 -15.03 5.35 1.19
N ARG A 79 -15.32 5.63 2.46
CA ARG A 79 -16.69 5.88 2.94
C ARG A 79 -17.26 7.26 2.59
N LYS A 80 -16.42 8.19 2.15
CA LYS A 80 -16.82 9.54 1.71
C LYS A 80 -17.19 9.52 0.24
#